data_AF-A0A924UJX3-F1
#
_entry.id   AF-A0A924UJX3-F1
#
_cell.length_a   1.000
_cell.length_b   1.000
_cell.length_c   1.000
_cell.angle_alpha   90.00
_cell.angle_beta   90.00
_cell.angle_gamma   90.00
#
_symmetry.space_group_name_H-M   'P 1'
#
loop_
_entity.id
_entity.type
_entity.pdbx_description
1 polymer ?
#
loop_
_entity_poly.entity_id
_entity_poly.type
_entity_poly.pdbx_seq_one_letter_code
_entity_poly.pdbx_strand_id
1 'polypeptide(L)'
;MSNRFKWAFKTFITGSPFANIKQDDMAYACKISQANFSAIEKNRREVGPRIALKLAAFMGLSPDVVLYPNGYEAEPEYKEVRERFASLVPVAAKGRS
;
A
#
# COMPACT_ATOMS: atom_id res chain seq x y z
N MET A 1 0.94 -7.93 -11.84
CA MET A 1 0.97 -6.98 -10.70
C MET A 1 2.34 -7.08 -10.03
N SER A 2 2.95 -5.92 -9.77
CA SER A 2 4.40 -5.68 -9.70
C SER A 2 5.00 -5.86 -8.30
N ASN A 3 6.33 -6.06 -8.24
CA ASN A 3 7.29 -6.17 -7.12
C ASN A 3 7.21 -5.09 -5.99
N ARG A 4 6.07 -4.43 -5.79
CA ARG A 4 5.91 -3.15 -5.07
C ARG A 4 5.96 -3.28 -3.54
N PHE A 5 5.54 -4.41 -2.94
CA PHE A 5 5.51 -4.57 -1.48
C PHE A 5 6.89 -4.89 -0.89
N LYS A 6 7.72 -5.65 -1.64
CA LYS A 6 9.07 -6.06 -1.20
C LYS A 6 9.99 -4.88 -0.91
N TRP A 7 9.87 -3.79 -1.69
CA TRP A 7 10.77 -2.63 -1.56
C TRP A 7 10.32 -1.72 -0.41
N ALA A 8 9.02 -1.41 -0.29
CA ALA A 8 8.52 -0.56 0.79
C ALA A 8 8.75 -1.19 2.18
N PHE A 9 8.46 -2.48 2.34
CA PHE A 9 8.63 -3.18 3.63
C PHE A 9 10.10 -3.35 4.01
N LYS A 10 10.96 -3.75 3.06
CA LYS A 10 12.39 -3.99 3.34
C LYS A 10 13.14 -2.67 3.56
N THR A 11 12.94 -1.66 2.71
CA THR A 11 13.58 -0.35 2.84
C THR A 11 13.17 0.35 4.13
N PHE A 12 11.89 0.26 4.52
CA PHE A 12 11.42 0.84 5.78
C PHE A 12 12.02 0.12 6.98
N ILE A 13 12.05 -1.22 7.00
CA ILE A 13 12.61 -1.97 8.13
C ILE A 13 14.12 -1.80 8.26
N THR A 14 14.90 -1.82 7.17
CA THR A 14 16.37 -1.78 7.27
C THR A 14 16.95 -0.44 7.72
N GLY A 15 16.17 0.65 7.68
CA GLY A 15 16.59 2.00 8.10
C GLY A 15 15.81 2.57 9.29
N SER A 16 14.93 1.79 9.92
CA SER A 16 14.04 2.24 11.01
C SER A 16 14.36 1.53 12.33
N PRO A 17 13.78 1.98 13.47
CA PRO A 17 13.84 1.24 14.74
C PRO A 17 13.35 -0.23 14.63
N PHE A 18 12.70 -0.61 13.54
CA PHE A 18 12.18 -1.96 13.32
C PHE A 18 13.23 -2.95 12.76
N ALA A 19 14.44 -2.50 12.40
CA ALA A 19 15.50 -3.33 11.80
C ALA A 19 15.91 -4.57 12.62
N ASN A 20 15.73 -4.51 13.95
CA ASN A 20 16.12 -5.57 14.88
C ASN A 20 14.94 -6.45 15.33
N ILE A 21 13.73 -6.25 14.81
CA ILE A 21 12.55 -7.03 15.19
C ILE A 21 12.47 -8.28 14.31
N LYS A 22 12.33 -9.46 14.94
CA LYS A 22 12.18 -10.72 14.18
C LYS A 22 10.83 -10.75 13.46
N GLN A 23 10.79 -11.42 12.30
CA GLN A 23 9.54 -11.59 11.53
C GLN A 23 8.41 -12.17 12.38
N ASP A 24 8.72 -13.11 13.27
CA ASP A 24 7.74 -13.75 14.15
C ASP A 24 7.14 -12.77 15.16
N ASP A 25 7.96 -11.85 15.71
CA ASP A 25 7.51 -10.81 16.63
C ASP A 25 6.61 -9.79 15.91
N MET A 26 6.93 -9.44 14.66
CA MET A 26 6.08 -8.59 13.81
C MET A 26 4.74 -9.28 13.50
N ALA A 27 4.78 -10.56 13.14
CA ALA A 27 3.60 -11.37 12.87
C ALA A 27 2.69 -11.44 14.10
N TYR A 28 3.28 -11.67 15.28
CA TYR A 28 2.61 -11.66 16.57
C TYR A 28 1.93 -10.31 16.84
N ALA A 29 2.69 -9.20 16.77
CA ALA A 29 2.18 -7.86 17.02
C ALA A 29 1.02 -7.49 16.07
N CYS A 30 1.13 -7.86 14.79
CA CYS A 30 0.10 -7.59 13.78
C CYS A 30 -1.11 -8.55 13.86
N LYS A 31 -1.07 -9.57 14.73
CA LYS A 31 -2.06 -10.67 14.76
C LYS A 31 -2.25 -11.29 13.38
N ILE A 32 -1.15 -11.66 12.73
CA ILE A 32 -1.08 -12.37 11.45
C ILE A 32 -0.29 -13.65 11.70
N SER A 33 -0.73 -14.79 11.17
CA SER A 33 0.07 -16.02 11.32
C SER A 33 1.42 -15.87 10.64
N GLN A 34 2.47 -16.46 11.23
CA GLN A 34 3.82 -16.42 10.69
C GLN A 34 3.85 -16.85 9.20
N ALA A 35 3.14 -17.93 8.86
CA ALA A 35 3.05 -18.41 7.48
C ALA A 35 2.43 -17.37 6.52
N ASN A 36 1.37 -16.67 6.93
CA ASN A 36 0.76 -15.61 6.14
C ASN A 36 1.66 -14.39 6.02
N PHE A 37 2.33 -14.01 7.10
CA PHE A 37 3.28 -12.90 7.11
C PHE A 37 4.45 -13.19 6.16
N SER A 38 5.02 -14.40 6.24
CA SER A 38 6.08 -14.85 5.33
C SER A 38 5.62 -14.88 3.87
N ALA A 39 4.36 -15.26 3.60
CA ALA A 39 3.80 -15.21 2.25
C ALA A 39 3.65 -13.77 1.73
N ILE A 40 3.23 -12.83 2.57
CA ILE A 40 3.15 -11.39 2.25
C ILE A 40 4.54 -10.84 1.94
N GLU A 41 5.52 -11.07 2.82
CA GLU A 41 6.89 -10.57 2.64
C GLU A 41 7.54 -11.12 1.35
N LYS A 42 7.21 -12.37 0.99
CA LYS A 42 7.67 -13.01 -0.24
C LYS A 42 6.83 -12.67 -1.48
N ASN A 43 5.86 -11.75 -1.36
CA ASN A 43 4.93 -11.34 -2.43
C ASN A 43 4.14 -12.52 -3.03
N ARG A 44 3.90 -13.56 -2.25
CA ARG A 44 3.04 -14.70 -2.64
C ARG A 44 1.58 -14.49 -2.24
N ARG A 45 1.30 -13.42 -1.50
CA ARG A 45 -0.04 -13.05 -1.04
C ARG A 45 -0.18 -11.53 -1.10
N GLU A 46 -1.27 -11.07 -1.66
CA GLU A 46 -1.61 -9.65 -1.70
C GLU A 46 -2.07 -9.15 -0.32
N VAL A 47 -1.82 -7.86 -0.09
CA VAL A 47 -2.21 -7.15 1.13
C VAL A 47 -3.50 -6.41 0.86
N GLY A 48 -4.60 -6.90 1.43
CA GLY A 48 -5.88 -6.20 1.42
C GLY A 48 -6.00 -5.16 2.55
N PRO A 49 -7.08 -4.36 2.56
CA PRO A 49 -7.27 -3.25 3.50
C PRO A 49 -7.14 -3.63 4.98
N ARG A 50 -7.66 -4.80 5.36
CA ARG A 50 -7.59 -5.29 6.75
C ARG A 50 -6.17 -5.62 7.20
N ILE A 51 -5.34 -6.14 6.30
CA ILE A 51 -3.93 -6.45 6.60
C ILE A 51 -3.12 -5.16 6.58
N ALA A 52 -3.38 -4.27 5.61
CA ALA A 52 -2.76 -2.96 5.54
C ALA A 52 -2.96 -2.16 6.83
N LEU A 53 -4.17 -2.13 7.39
CA LEU A 53 -4.46 -1.45 8.66
C LEU A 53 -3.59 -1.96 9.82
N LYS A 54 -3.41 -3.28 9.93
CA LYS A 54 -2.60 -3.91 11.00
C LYS A 54 -1.12 -3.56 10.86
N LEU A 55 -0.61 -3.66 9.63
CA LEU A 55 0.77 -3.34 9.30
C LEU A 55 1.06 -1.84 9.50
N ALA A 56 0.13 -0.98 9.08
CA ALA A 56 0.18 0.46 9.29
C ALA A 56 0.21 0.83 10.77
N ALA A 57 -0.65 0.22 11.59
CA ALA A 57 -0.65 0.42 13.04
C ALA A 57 0.68 0.00 13.70
N PHE A 58 1.28 -1.10 13.24
CA PHE A 58 2.60 -1.53 13.71
C PHE A 58 3.72 -0.56 13.31
N MET A 59 3.67 -0.02 12.08
CA MET A 59 4.70 0.86 11.53
C MET A 59 4.51 2.34 11.87
N GLY A 60 3.37 2.74 12.44
CA GLY A 60 3.02 4.14 12.66
C GLY A 60 2.75 4.91 11.36
N LEU A 61 2.21 4.23 10.35
CA LEU A 61 1.91 4.79 9.03
C LEU A 61 0.39 4.86 8.80
N SER A 62 -0.01 5.57 7.75
CA SER A 62 -1.37 5.48 7.23
C SER A 62 -1.54 4.22 6.35
N PRO A 63 -2.69 3.52 6.38
CA PRO A 63 -2.89 2.28 5.61
C PRO A 63 -2.79 2.44 4.09
N ASP A 64 -3.06 3.63 3.55
CA ASP A 64 -2.91 3.95 2.13
C ASP A 64 -1.45 3.84 1.67
N VAL A 65 -0.48 4.24 2.50
CA VAL A 65 0.96 4.09 2.21
C VAL A 65 1.35 2.61 2.08
N VAL A 66 0.69 1.74 2.84
CA VAL A 66 0.92 0.29 2.78
C VAL A 66 0.30 -0.31 1.53
N LEU A 67 -0.91 0.11 1.16
CA LEU A 67 -1.62 -0.39 -0.02
C LEU A 67 -1.04 0.16 -1.33
N TYR A 68 -0.64 1.43 -1.32
CA TYR A 68 -0.19 2.20 -2.48
C TYR A 68 1.16 2.85 -2.17
N PRO A 69 2.25 2.06 -2.09
CA PRO A 69 3.56 2.57 -1.71
C PRO A 69 4.15 3.61 -2.69
N ASN A 70 3.58 3.72 -3.90
CA ASN A 70 3.96 4.73 -4.90
C ASN A 70 2.87 5.81 -5.09
N GLY A 71 1.92 5.93 -4.16
CA GLY A 71 0.72 6.76 -4.29
C GLY A 71 -0.38 6.07 -5.09
N TYR A 72 -1.65 6.29 -4.70
CA TYR A 72 -2.80 5.67 -5.38
C TYR A 72 -2.99 6.25 -6.79
N GLU A 73 -2.46 7.45 -7.05
CA GLU A 73 -2.49 8.11 -8.35
C GLU A 73 -1.67 7.39 -9.43
N ALA A 74 -0.69 6.58 -9.01
CA ALA A 74 0.12 5.78 -9.92
C ALA A 74 -0.62 4.53 -10.43
N GLU A 75 -1.74 4.15 -9.80
CA GLU A 75 -2.47 2.94 -10.13
C GLU A 75 -3.27 3.08 -11.45
N PRO A 76 -3.25 2.06 -12.33
CA PRO A 76 -3.97 2.08 -13.59
C PRO A 76 -5.47 2.36 -13.42
N GLU A 77 -6.09 1.73 -12.42
CA GLU A 77 -7.52 1.86 -12.12
C GLU A 77 -7.88 3.29 -11.73
N TYR A 78 -7.02 3.96 -10.96
CA TYR A 78 -7.21 5.36 -10.63
C TYR A 78 -7.18 6.23 -11.89
N LYS A 79 -6.19 6.04 -12.76
CA LYS A 79 -6.05 6.80 -14.02
C LYS A 79 -7.25 6.61 -14.93
N GLU A 80 -7.70 5.37 -15.11
CA GLU A 80 -8.86 5.03 -15.93
C GLU A 80 -10.14 5.74 -15.44
N VAL A 81 -10.39 5.73 -14.13
CA VAL A 81 -11.54 6.43 -13.54
C VAL A 81 -11.43 7.94 -13.71
N ARG A 82 -10.23 8.52 -13.56
CA ARG A 82 -10.00 9.96 -13.75
C ARG A 82 -10.22 10.39 -15.20
N GLU A 83 -9.79 9.59 -16.16
CA GLU A 83 -10.02 9.85 -17.60
C GLU A 83 -11.51 9.79 -17.95
N ARG A 84 -12.23 8.77 -17.45
CA ARG A 84 -13.68 8.67 -17.61
C ARG A 84 -14.43 9.83 -16.94
N PHE A 85 -14.00 10.24 -15.75
CA PHE A 85 -14.60 11.39 -15.09
C PHE A 85 -14.40 12.68 -15.90
N ALA A 86 -13.21 12.87 -16.47
CA ALA A 86 -12.92 14.04 -17.31
C ALA A 86 -13.79 14.10 -18.58
N SER A 87 -14.23 12.97 -19.13
CA SER A 87 -15.17 12.95 -20.26
C SER A 87 -16.63 13.22 -19.85
N LEU A 88 -16.98 13.02 -18.58
CA LEU A 88 -18.31 13.27 -18.03
C LEU A 88 -18.51 14.71 -17.57
N VAL A 89 -17.44 15.40 -17.15
CA VAL A 89 -17.52 16.81 -16.79
C VAL A 89 -17.41 17.64 -18.07
N PRO A 90 -18.50 18.22 -18.61
CA PRO A 90 -18.39 19.13 -19.73
C PRO A 90 -17.43 20.25 -19.33
N VAL A 91 -16.49 20.59 -20.21
CA VAL A 91 -15.55 21.70 -20.02
C VAL A 91 -16.36 22.99 -19.84
N ALA A 92 -16.71 23.30 -18.59
CA ALA A 92 -17.35 24.53 -18.16
C ALA A 92 -16.32 25.67 -18.21
N ALA A 93 -15.75 25.92 -19.40
CA ALA A 93 -14.80 27.00 -19.65
C ALA A 93 -14.63 27.36 -21.15
N LYS A 94 -15.52 26.91 -22.06
CA LYS A 94 -15.70 27.59 -23.34
C LYS A 94 -16.92 28.51 -23.23
N GLY A 95 -16.71 29.72 -22.74
CA GLY A 95 -17.76 30.75 -22.74
C GLY A 95 -17.88 31.54 -21.45
N ARG A 96 -16.85 32.33 -21.11
CA ARG A 96 -17.09 33.68 -20.61
C ARG A 96 -16.33 34.62 -21.54
N SER A 97 -17.08 35.04 -22.56
CA SER A 97 -16.86 36.25 -23.35
C SER A 97 -16.50 37.45 -22.49
#